data_AF-A0A285JFF5-F1
#
_entry.id   AF-A0A285JFF5-F1
#
_cell.length_a   1.000
_cell.length_b   1.000
_cell.length_c   1.000
_cell.angle_alpha   90.00
_cell.angle_beta   90.00
_cell.angle_gamma   90.00
#
_symmetry.space_group_name_H-M   'P 1'
#
loop_
_entity.id
_entity.type
_entity.pdbx_description
1 polymer ?
#
loop_
_entity_poly.entity_id
_entity_poly.type
_entity_poly.pdbx_seq_one_letter_code
_entity_poly.pdbx_strand_id
1 'polypeptide(L)'
;MILAATFGAATAFFLPRIAYRLAVPGGSPLSLRGYVVTTATGAAIAATLAVAIGESPLLPVYLLAAVPGLLLAMIDLRCLRLPDRIVGLLALVAGVPLAVMLPSRIGPALLAGVLVSGAYLLVPGFGLGDVKLAGVLAFILGFAGWPAVAVGVIVPHLIGGPIAVFLLVTGRSRIFPFGPALLAGALAAVSLTAA
;
A
#
# COMPACT_ATOMS: atom_id res chain seq x y z
N MET A 1 -8.01 9.52 17.12
CA MET A 1 -8.21 10.11 15.78
C MET A 1 -7.31 11.32 15.50
N ILE A 2 -7.42 12.44 16.24
CA ILE A 2 -6.63 13.67 15.98
C ILE A 2 -5.12 13.39 15.98
N LEU A 3 -4.63 12.68 17.00
CA LEU A 3 -3.21 12.32 17.12
C LEU A 3 -2.70 11.47 15.94
N ALA A 4 -3.52 10.53 15.45
CA ALA A 4 -3.20 9.71 14.29
C ALA A 4 -3.17 10.55 13.00
N ALA A 5 -4.16 11.44 12.81
CA ALA A 5 -4.19 12.35 11.67
C ALA A 5 -2.97 13.30 11.66
N THR A 6 -2.56 13.83 12.82
CA THR A 6 -1.35 14.65 12.93
C THR A 6 -0.09 13.85 12.66
N PHE A 7 -0.01 12.59 13.12
CA PHE A 7 1.09 11.70 12.80
C PHE A 7 1.19 11.42 11.29
N GLY A 8 0.05 11.13 10.65
CA GLY A 8 -0.04 10.92 9.21
C GLY A 8 0.37 12.15 8.41
N ALA A 9 -0.10 13.34 8.80
CA ALA A 9 0.30 14.61 8.19
C ALA A 9 1.81 14.87 8.33
N ALA A 10 2.34 14.72 9.54
CA ALA A 10 3.74 15.00 9.85
C ALA A 10 4.69 14.07 9.11
N THR A 11 4.43 12.75 9.12
CA THR A 11 5.26 11.77 8.41
C THR A 11 5.19 11.97 6.90
N ALA A 12 3.99 12.20 6.35
CA ALA A 12 3.78 12.40 4.93
C ALA A 12 4.42 13.70 4.39
N PHE A 13 4.59 14.73 5.21
CA PHE A 13 5.27 15.97 4.81
C PHE A 13 6.72 15.74 4.36
N PHE A 14 7.43 14.77 4.95
CA PHE A 14 8.82 14.48 4.60
C PHE A 14 8.98 13.52 3.40
N LEU A 15 7.94 12.76 3.06
CA LEU A 15 7.97 11.76 1.99
C LEU A 15 8.29 12.33 0.60
N PRO A 16 7.77 13.50 0.16
CA PRO A 16 8.19 14.18 -1.07
C PRO A 16 9.70 14.23 -1.31
N ARG A 17 10.45 14.55 -0.25
CA ARG A 17 11.91 14.72 -0.30
C ARG A 17 12.63 13.38 -0.42
N ILE A 18 12.13 12.37 0.28
CA ILE A 18 12.67 11.00 0.23
C ILE A 18 12.37 10.36 -1.13
N ALA A 19 11.11 10.46 -1.58
CA ALA A 19 10.67 9.98 -2.89
C ALA A 19 11.52 10.59 -4.00
N TYR A 20 11.79 11.90 -3.92
CA TYR A 20 12.66 12.58 -4.89
C TYR A 20 14.07 11.98 -4.96
N ARG A 21 14.67 11.61 -3.83
CA ARG A 21 16.02 11.00 -3.79
C ARG A 21 16.03 9.56 -4.30
N LEU A 22 14.92 8.83 -4.16
CA LEU A 22 14.82 7.41 -4.53
C LEU A 22 14.27 7.20 -5.95
N ALA A 23 13.54 8.17 -6.48
CA ALA A 23 13.02 8.21 -7.84
C ALA A 23 14.08 8.78 -8.81
N VAL A 24 14.96 7.93 -9.32
CA VAL A 24 15.91 8.27 -10.39
C VAL A 24 15.22 7.92 -11.72
N PRO A 25 14.76 8.91 -12.52
CA PRO A 25 15.55 10.04 -13.01
C PRO A 25 14.99 11.42 -12.63
N GLY A 26 15.90 12.39 -12.55
CA GLY A 26 15.66 13.75 -12.04
C GLY A 26 14.47 14.49 -12.66
N GLY A 27 13.67 15.09 -11.78
CA GLY A 27 12.65 16.10 -12.08
C GLY A 27 12.72 17.23 -11.04
N SER A 28 11.90 18.27 -11.13
CA SER A 28 11.89 19.32 -10.11
C SER A 28 11.42 18.79 -8.75
N PRO A 29 11.84 19.37 -7.61
CA PRO A 29 11.17 19.12 -6.33
C PRO A 29 9.66 19.33 -6.49
N LEU A 30 8.84 18.52 -5.79
CA LEU A 30 7.38 18.67 -5.82
C LEU A 30 6.99 20.14 -5.60
N SER A 31 6.04 20.63 -6.40
CA SER A 31 5.42 21.92 -6.16
C SER A 31 4.78 21.96 -4.76
N LEU A 32 4.50 23.16 -4.24
CA LEU A 32 3.77 23.34 -2.99
C LEU A 32 2.47 22.50 -2.97
N ARG A 33 1.76 22.46 -4.11
CA ARG A 33 0.58 21.62 -4.30
C ARG A 33 0.86 20.14 -4.06
N GLY A 34 2.02 19.64 -4.51
CA GLY A 34 2.47 18.27 -4.26
C GLY A 34 2.64 17.96 -2.78
N TYR A 35 3.27 18.84 -2.01
CA TYR A 35 3.40 18.69 -0.56
C TYR A 35 2.03 18.71 0.14
N VAL A 36 1.15 19.64 -0.23
CA VAL A 36 -0.21 19.72 0.32
C VAL A 36 -1.01 18.45 0.04
N VAL A 37 -0.95 17.93 -1.19
CA VAL A 37 -1.64 16.68 -1.54
C VAL A 37 -1.09 15.50 -0.74
N THR A 38 0.23 15.34 -0.67
CA THR A 38 0.82 14.21 0.07
C THR A 38 0.50 14.27 1.56
N THR A 39 0.57 15.46 2.18
CA THR A 39 0.22 15.64 3.60
C THR A 39 -1.25 15.38 3.88
N ALA A 40 -2.16 15.91 3.05
CA ALA A 40 -3.59 15.65 3.17
C ALA A 40 -3.91 14.16 3.01
N THR A 41 -3.30 13.49 2.02
CA THR A 41 -3.47 12.05 1.81
C THR A 41 -2.96 11.24 3.00
N GLY A 42 -1.78 11.56 3.53
CA GLY A 42 -1.24 10.89 4.72
C GLY A 42 -2.11 11.07 5.95
N ALA A 43 -2.63 12.28 6.17
CA ALA A 43 -3.56 12.58 7.26
C ALA A 43 -4.88 11.79 7.11
N ALA A 44 -5.44 11.74 5.89
CA ALA A 44 -6.66 11.00 5.60
C ALA A 44 -6.48 9.50 5.83
N ILE A 45 -5.39 8.90 5.32
CA ILE A 45 -5.09 7.47 5.53
C ILE A 45 -4.99 7.17 7.04
N ALA A 46 -4.26 7.98 7.80
CA ALA A 46 -4.08 7.76 9.22
C ALA A 46 -5.39 7.97 10.02
N ALA A 47 -6.22 8.92 9.62
CA ALA A 47 -7.54 9.12 10.20
C ALA A 47 -8.47 7.93 9.93
N THR A 48 -8.50 7.44 8.69
CA THR A 48 -9.29 6.25 8.31
C THR A 48 -8.87 5.03 9.11
N LEU A 49 -7.56 4.77 9.22
CA LEU A 49 -7.04 3.67 10.04
C LEU A 49 -7.41 3.82 11.51
N ALA A 50 -7.32 5.02 12.07
CA ALA A 50 -7.69 5.26 13.47
C ALA A 50 -9.19 5.08 13.74
N VAL A 51 -10.06 5.41 12.77
CA VAL A 51 -11.50 5.20 12.87
C VAL A 51 -11.83 3.71 12.78
N ALA A 52 -11.22 2.99 11.84
CA ALA A 52 -11.50 1.58 11.61
C ALA A 52 -10.96 0.66 12.71
N ILE A 53 -9.72 0.91 13.17
CA ILE A 53 -9.04 0.02 14.12
C ILE A 53 -9.37 0.39 15.58
N GLY A 54 -9.79 1.63 15.85
CA GLY A 54 -10.04 2.12 17.20
C GLY A 54 -8.78 2.16 18.08
N GLU A 55 -8.94 1.99 19.40
CA GLU A 55 -7.84 2.02 20.38
C GLU A 55 -7.05 0.69 20.47
N SER A 56 -7.10 -0.12 19.42
CA SER A 56 -6.41 -1.41 19.40
C SER A 56 -4.87 -1.25 19.38
N PRO A 57 -4.12 -2.13 20.05
CA PRO A 57 -2.66 -2.19 19.96
C PRO A 57 -2.12 -2.39 18.53
N LEU A 58 -2.98 -2.80 17.59
CA LEU A 58 -2.62 -2.95 16.18
C LEU A 58 -2.52 -1.61 15.43
N LEU A 59 -3.17 -0.55 15.93
CA LEU A 59 -3.21 0.75 15.25
C LEU A 59 -1.81 1.32 14.93
N PRO A 60 -0.85 1.38 15.88
CA PRO A 60 0.50 1.88 15.60
C PRO A 60 1.20 1.11 14.47
N VAL A 61 0.95 -0.19 14.34
CA VAL A 61 1.55 -1.04 13.30
C VAL A 61 1.07 -0.61 11.91
N TYR A 62 -0.24 -0.43 11.75
CA TYR A 62 -0.82 0.02 10.48
C TYR A 62 -0.50 1.49 10.16
N LEU A 63 -0.41 2.37 11.17
CA LEU A 63 0.04 3.75 10.99
C LEU A 63 1.51 3.81 10.52
N LEU A 64 2.38 2.99 11.08
CA LEU A 64 3.78 2.88 10.62
C LEU A 64 3.87 2.30 9.22
N ALA A 65 3.04 1.31 8.87
CA ALA A 65 2.97 0.71 7.53
C ALA A 65 2.47 1.69 6.46
N ALA A 66 1.60 2.65 6.82
CA ALA A 66 1.11 3.66 5.89
C ALA A 66 2.23 4.55 5.33
N VAL A 67 3.34 4.74 6.08
CA VAL A 67 4.48 5.58 5.67
C VAL A 67 5.22 5.00 4.45
N PRO A 68 5.80 3.78 4.48
CA PRO A 68 6.41 3.17 3.31
C PRO A 68 5.36 2.87 2.22
N GLY A 69 4.10 2.59 2.57
CA GLY A 69 3.02 2.44 1.60
C GLY A 69 2.81 3.71 0.76
N LEU A 70 2.61 4.86 1.40
CA LEU A 70 2.45 6.14 0.69
C LEU A 70 3.70 6.50 -0.13
N LEU A 71 4.90 6.21 0.40
CA LEU A 71 6.15 6.39 -0.34
C LEU A 71 6.22 5.53 -1.60
N LEU A 72 5.83 4.26 -1.52
CA LEU A 72 5.75 3.35 -2.67
C LEU A 72 4.76 3.86 -3.72
N ALA A 73 3.56 4.28 -3.31
CA ALA A 73 2.58 4.87 -4.24
C ALA A 73 3.15 6.09 -4.97
N MET A 74 3.87 6.97 -4.27
CA MET A 74 4.49 8.15 -4.88
C MET A 74 5.60 7.79 -5.88
N ILE A 75 6.43 6.80 -5.56
CA ILE A 75 7.52 6.36 -6.45
C ILE A 75 6.93 5.67 -7.68
N ASP A 76 5.92 4.83 -7.50
CA ASP A 76 5.28 4.11 -8.59
C ASP A 76 4.59 5.08 -9.57
N LEU A 77 3.83 6.06 -9.05
CA LEU A 77 3.19 7.11 -9.87
C LEU A 77 4.18 7.92 -10.73
N ARG A 78 5.44 8.03 -10.32
CA ARG A 78 6.46 8.81 -11.03
C ARG A 78 7.33 7.98 -11.96
N CYS A 79 7.70 6.80 -11.51
CA CYS A 79 8.77 6.02 -12.12
C CYS A 79 8.33 4.63 -12.56
N LEU A 80 7.07 4.24 -12.31
CA LEU A 80 6.54 2.90 -12.62
C LEU A 80 7.43 1.80 -12.00
N ARG A 81 7.82 2.01 -10.74
CA ARG A 81 8.80 1.20 -10.02
C ARG A 81 8.39 1.06 -8.56
N LEU A 82 8.58 -0.13 -8.02
CA LEU A 82 8.40 -0.46 -6.61
C LEU A 82 9.73 -0.99 -6.05
N PRO A 83 10.54 -0.13 -5.38
CA PRO A 83 11.86 -0.53 -4.90
C PRO A 83 11.79 -1.62 -3.83
N ASP A 84 12.52 -2.72 -4.06
CA ASP A 84 12.55 -3.89 -3.16
C ASP A 84 12.87 -3.53 -1.71
N ARG A 85 13.75 -2.56 -1.47
CA ARG A 85 14.10 -2.10 -0.11
C ARG A 85 12.90 -1.52 0.64
N ILE A 86 12.00 -0.81 -0.05
CA ILE A 86 10.85 -0.17 0.58
C ILE A 86 9.70 -1.18 0.71
N VAL A 87 9.53 -2.10 -0.24
CA VAL A 87 8.61 -3.23 -0.11
C VAL A 87 9.02 -4.13 1.07
N GLY A 88 10.31 -4.42 1.21
CA GLY A 88 10.87 -5.13 2.35
C GLY A 88 10.72 -4.35 3.66
N LEU A 89 10.89 -3.03 3.65
CA LEU A 89 10.63 -2.18 4.82
C LEU A 89 9.17 -2.26 5.25
N LEU A 90 8.22 -2.23 4.31
CA LEU A 90 6.79 -2.42 4.60
C LEU A 90 6.52 -3.77 5.26
N ALA A 91 7.08 -4.85 4.72
CA ALA A 91 6.99 -6.19 5.31
C ALA A 91 7.59 -6.24 6.72
N LEU A 92 8.70 -5.55 6.95
CA LEU A 92 9.36 -5.50 8.25
C LEU A 92 8.53 -4.73 9.29
N VAL A 93 8.11 -3.49 8.97
CA VAL A 93 7.43 -2.62 9.94
C VAL A 93 6.00 -3.05 10.26
N ALA A 94 5.32 -3.76 9.34
CA ALA A 94 3.98 -4.26 9.60
C ALA A 94 3.99 -5.75 9.94
N GLY A 95 4.67 -6.57 9.13
CA GLY A 95 4.61 -8.03 9.23
C GLY A 95 5.28 -8.60 10.48
N VAL A 96 6.44 -8.07 10.90
CA VAL A 96 7.11 -8.58 12.11
C VAL A 96 6.31 -8.27 13.38
N PRO A 97 5.85 -7.02 13.63
CA PRO A 97 4.99 -6.75 14.77
C PRO A 97 3.69 -7.58 14.76
N LEU A 98 3.04 -7.72 13.59
CA LEU A 98 1.84 -8.56 13.48
C LEU A 98 2.12 -10.04 13.82
N ALA A 99 3.25 -10.58 13.37
CA ALA A 99 3.65 -11.95 13.70
C ALA A 99 3.91 -12.15 15.20
N VAL A 100 4.50 -11.15 15.87
CA VAL A 100 4.73 -11.17 17.32
C VAL A 100 3.42 -11.06 18.09
N MET A 101 2.50 -10.20 17.64
CA MET A 101 1.24 -9.94 18.33
C MET A 101 0.17 -11.02 18.07
N LEU A 102 0.23 -11.67 16.90
CA LEU A 102 -0.74 -12.67 16.44
C LEU A 102 -0.05 -13.93 15.92
N PRO A 103 0.74 -14.64 16.76
CA PRO A 103 1.56 -15.76 16.32
C PRO A 103 0.74 -16.93 15.74
N SER A 104 -0.48 -17.14 16.24
CA SER A 104 -1.40 -18.16 15.73
C SER A 104 -1.88 -17.90 14.29
N ARG A 105 -1.72 -16.67 13.78
CA ARG A 105 -2.13 -16.26 12.43
C ARG A 105 -0.98 -16.27 11.42
N ILE A 106 0.25 -16.59 11.84
CA ILE A 106 1.42 -16.56 10.94
C ILE A 106 1.29 -17.55 9.76
N GLY A 107 0.75 -18.75 10.01
CA GLY A 107 0.53 -19.76 8.96
C GLY A 107 -0.42 -19.27 7.87
N PRO A 108 -1.66 -18.86 8.21
CA PRO A 108 -2.60 -18.24 7.27
C PRO A 108 -2.04 -17.00 6.55
N ALA A 109 -1.30 -16.15 7.28
CA ALA A 109 -0.68 -14.96 6.71
C ALA A 109 0.36 -15.31 5.65
N LEU A 110 1.29 -16.23 5.95
CA LEU A 110 2.29 -16.70 4.98
C LEU A 110 1.63 -17.35 3.77
N LEU A 111 0.60 -18.17 3.98
CA LEU A 111 -0.15 -18.80 2.91
C LEU A 111 -0.82 -17.76 2.00
N ALA A 112 -1.44 -16.72 2.56
CA ALA A 112 -2.02 -15.62 1.79
C ALA A 112 -0.96 -14.91 0.94
N GLY A 113 0.19 -14.59 1.53
CA GLY A 113 1.31 -13.96 0.82
C GLY A 113 1.81 -14.80 -0.36
N VAL A 114 2.00 -16.11 -0.15
CA VAL A 114 2.45 -17.04 -1.20
C VAL A 114 1.40 -17.18 -2.31
N LEU A 115 0.13 -17.40 -1.94
CA LEU A 115 -0.94 -17.61 -2.92
C LEU A 115 -1.18 -16.37 -3.78
N VAL A 116 -1.21 -15.19 -3.19
CA VAL A 116 -1.43 -13.94 -3.94
C VAL A 116 -0.22 -13.61 -4.82
N SER A 117 1.01 -13.79 -4.32
CA SER A 117 2.22 -13.64 -5.15
C SER A 117 2.21 -14.60 -6.33
N GLY A 118 1.89 -15.87 -6.09
CA GLY A 118 1.79 -16.89 -7.12
C GLY A 118 0.72 -16.55 -8.15
N ALA A 119 -0.46 -16.12 -7.72
CA ALA A 119 -1.54 -15.71 -8.61
C ALA A 119 -1.11 -14.53 -9.51
N TYR A 120 -0.47 -13.50 -8.96
CA TYR A 120 -0.01 -12.35 -9.75
C TYR A 120 1.13 -12.71 -10.72
N LEU A 121 2.01 -13.67 -10.39
CA LEU A 121 3.03 -14.17 -11.31
C LEU A 121 2.43 -14.88 -12.54
N LEU A 122 1.28 -15.51 -12.38
CA LEU A 122 0.60 -16.24 -13.45
C LEU A 122 -0.19 -15.32 -14.38
N VAL A 123 -0.49 -14.08 -13.96
CA VAL A 123 -1.25 -13.12 -14.78
C VAL A 123 -0.30 -12.29 -15.65
N PRO A 124 -0.40 -12.38 -16.99
CA PRO A 124 0.44 -11.58 -17.88
C PRO A 124 0.17 -10.08 -17.71
N GLY A 125 1.24 -9.28 -17.80
CA GLY A 125 1.15 -7.82 -17.79
C GLY A 125 1.44 -7.16 -16.43
N PHE A 126 1.52 -7.93 -15.34
CA PHE A 126 1.99 -7.40 -14.06
C PHE A 126 3.51 -7.34 -13.97
N GLY A 127 4.03 -6.25 -13.41
CA GLY A 127 5.46 -6.14 -13.12
C GLY A 127 5.84 -6.95 -11.87
N LEU A 128 7.09 -7.42 -11.80
CA LEU A 128 7.60 -8.10 -10.60
C LEU A 128 7.50 -7.24 -9.32
N GLY A 129 7.49 -5.90 -9.47
CA GLY A 129 7.23 -4.99 -8.35
C GLY A 129 5.83 -5.15 -7.78
N ASP A 130 4.81 -5.25 -8.64
CA ASP A 130 3.41 -5.42 -8.24
C ASP A 130 3.20 -6.77 -7.56
N VAL A 131 3.82 -7.83 -8.10
CA VAL A 131 3.81 -9.17 -7.50
C VAL A 131 4.33 -9.14 -6.07
N LYS A 132 5.51 -8.54 -5.85
CA LYS A 132 6.13 -8.45 -4.53
C LYS A 132 5.27 -7.64 -3.56
N LEU A 133 4.75 -6.50 -4.01
CA LEU A 133 3.90 -5.66 -3.19
C LEU A 133 2.58 -6.37 -2.84
N ALA A 134 1.91 -6.98 -3.81
CA ALA A 134 0.68 -7.75 -3.59
C ALA A 134 0.91 -8.90 -2.60
N GLY A 135 2.04 -9.61 -2.73
CA GLY A 135 2.46 -10.64 -1.77
C GLY A 135 2.64 -10.13 -0.35
N VAL A 136 3.37 -9.03 -0.18
CA VAL A 136 3.59 -8.40 1.14
C VAL A 136 2.28 -7.90 1.73
N LEU A 137 1.42 -7.27 0.93
CA LEU A 137 0.11 -6.81 1.39
C LEU A 137 -0.80 -7.98 1.78
N ALA A 138 -0.84 -9.05 0.99
CA ALA A 138 -1.59 -10.25 1.33
C ALA A 138 -1.06 -10.95 2.59
N PHE A 139 0.26 -10.96 2.80
CA PHE A 139 0.85 -11.42 4.05
C PHE A 139 0.37 -10.60 5.25
N ILE A 140 0.41 -9.27 5.15
CA ILE A 140 -0.05 -8.36 6.21
C ILE A 140 -1.55 -8.54 6.47
N LEU A 141 -2.37 -8.60 5.42
CA LEU A 141 -3.83 -8.76 5.53
C LEU A 141 -4.23 -10.15 6.03
N GLY A 142 -3.43 -11.18 5.77
CA GLY A 142 -3.71 -12.53 6.22
C GLY A 142 -3.71 -12.68 7.75
N PHE A 143 -3.10 -11.76 8.49
CA PHE A 143 -3.25 -11.67 9.95
C PHE A 143 -4.67 -11.29 10.38
N ALA A 144 -5.37 -10.47 9.58
CA ALA A 144 -6.78 -10.13 9.78
C ALA A 144 -7.75 -11.19 9.21
N GLY A 145 -7.24 -12.09 8.36
CA GLY A 145 -7.97 -13.25 7.83
C GLY A 145 -8.35 -13.14 6.35
N TRP A 146 -8.91 -14.22 5.82
CA TRP A 146 -9.23 -14.36 4.40
C TRP A 146 -10.19 -13.31 3.83
N PRO A 147 -11.22 -12.81 4.56
CA PRO A 147 -12.04 -11.71 4.08
C PRO A 147 -11.21 -10.45 3.77
N ALA A 148 -10.24 -10.12 4.64
CA ALA A 148 -9.35 -8.98 4.42
C ALA A 148 -8.48 -9.19 3.17
N VAL A 149 -7.92 -10.39 3.00
CA VAL A 149 -7.13 -10.76 1.81
C VAL A 149 -7.98 -10.64 0.55
N ALA A 150 -9.23 -11.12 0.57
CA ALA A 150 -10.14 -11.05 -0.57
C ALA A 150 -10.44 -9.60 -0.96
N VAL A 151 -10.78 -8.73 0.00
CA VAL A 151 -10.98 -7.30 -0.26
C VAL A 151 -9.70 -6.66 -0.80
N GLY A 152 -8.55 -6.99 -0.21
CA GLY A 152 -7.24 -6.48 -0.62
C GLY A 152 -6.83 -6.91 -2.03
N VAL A 153 -7.33 -8.04 -2.53
CA VAL A 153 -7.11 -8.50 -3.91
C VAL A 153 -8.16 -7.93 -4.87
N ILE A 154 -9.42 -7.83 -4.47
CA ILE A 154 -10.52 -7.41 -5.36
C ILE A 154 -10.48 -5.90 -5.62
N VAL A 155 -10.36 -5.09 -4.59
CA VAL A 155 -10.44 -3.61 -4.69
C VAL A 155 -9.40 -3.02 -5.67
N PRO A 156 -8.12 -3.45 -5.67
CA PRO A 156 -7.15 -2.94 -6.64
C PRO A 156 -7.57 -3.16 -8.10
N HIS A 157 -8.21 -4.29 -8.41
CA HIS A 157 -8.69 -4.59 -9.76
C HIS A 157 -9.94 -3.77 -10.12
N LEU A 158 -10.81 -3.47 -9.15
CA LEU A 158 -11.93 -2.56 -9.36
C LEU A 158 -11.47 -1.11 -9.62
N ILE A 159 -10.31 -0.73 -9.08
CA ILE A 159 -9.71 0.59 -9.32
C ILE A 159 -8.91 0.60 -10.63
N GLY A 160 -7.98 -0.33 -10.81
CA GLY A 160 -7.04 -0.36 -11.93
C GLY A 160 -7.61 -0.96 -13.21
N GLY A 161 -8.57 -1.88 -13.10
CA GLY A 161 -9.22 -2.54 -14.25
C GLY A 161 -9.92 -1.55 -15.18
N PRO A 162 -10.80 -0.67 -14.69
CA PRO A 162 -11.43 0.37 -15.53
C PRO A 162 -10.41 1.29 -16.21
N ILE A 163 -9.32 1.62 -15.53
CA ILE A 163 -8.22 2.43 -16.09
C ILE A 163 -7.53 1.68 -17.23
N ALA A 164 -7.21 0.40 -17.01
CA ALA A 164 -6.60 -0.45 -18.03
C ALA A 164 -7.49 -0.61 -19.26
N VAL A 165 -8.79 -0.86 -19.06
CA VAL A 165 -9.78 -0.96 -20.14
C VAL A 165 -9.89 0.36 -20.90
N PHE A 166 -9.97 1.50 -20.21
CA PHE A 166 -10.00 2.81 -20.85
C PHE A 166 -8.76 3.07 -21.70
N LEU A 167 -7.56 2.75 -21.19
CA LEU A 167 -6.31 2.89 -21.93
C LEU A 167 -6.28 1.98 -23.16
N LEU A 168 -6.77 0.75 -23.05
CA LEU A 168 -6.87 -0.20 -24.16
C LEU A 168 -7.81 0.32 -25.25
N VAL A 169 -9.05 0.68 -24.89
CA VAL A 169 -10.10 1.12 -25.83
C VAL A 169 -9.73 2.45 -26.51
N THR A 170 -8.99 3.33 -25.82
CA THR A 170 -8.51 4.59 -26.42
C THR A 170 -7.22 4.46 -27.23
N GLY A 171 -6.71 3.23 -27.43
CA GLY A 171 -5.47 2.98 -28.16
C GLY A 171 -4.21 3.52 -27.44
N ARG A 172 -4.32 3.85 -26.15
CA ARG A 172 -3.24 4.39 -25.31
C ARG A 172 -2.62 3.30 -24.43
N SER A 173 -2.64 2.05 -24.88
CA SER A 173 -2.09 0.91 -24.11
C SER A 173 -0.63 1.19 -23.76
N ARG A 174 -0.39 1.48 -22.48
CA ARG A 174 0.91 1.81 -21.91
C ARG A 174 1.00 1.24 -20.51
N ILE A 175 2.23 1.03 -20.05
CA ILE A 175 2.51 0.65 -18.66
C ILE A 175 1.95 1.76 -17.76
N PHE A 176 1.19 1.37 -16.73
CA PHE A 176 0.62 2.28 -15.74
C PHE A 176 0.92 1.79 -14.31
N PRO A 177 0.94 2.69 -13.31
CA PRO A 177 1.29 2.34 -11.94
C PRO A 177 0.13 1.62 -11.24
N PHE A 178 0.28 0.32 -10.94
CA PHE A 178 -0.72 -0.47 -10.24
C PHE A 178 -0.54 -0.46 -8.71
N GLY A 179 0.64 -0.08 -8.22
CA GLY A 179 0.97 -0.02 -6.80
C GLY A 179 0.01 0.82 -5.95
N PRO A 180 -0.41 2.04 -6.37
CA PRO A 180 -1.41 2.82 -5.63
C PRO A 180 -2.75 2.11 -5.47
N ALA A 181 -3.19 1.35 -6.48
CA ALA A 181 -4.43 0.59 -6.41
C ALA A 181 -4.30 -0.57 -5.41
N LEU A 182 -3.15 -1.28 -5.40
CA LEU A 182 -2.84 -2.31 -4.41
C LEU A 182 -2.90 -1.78 -2.97
N LEU A 183 -2.27 -0.63 -2.73
CA LEU A 183 -2.24 0.01 -1.41
C LEU A 183 -3.62 0.52 -0.98
N ALA A 184 -4.40 1.09 -1.90
CA ALA A 184 -5.77 1.49 -1.64
C ALA A 184 -6.66 0.29 -1.28
N GLY A 185 -6.46 -0.85 -1.96
CA GLY A 185 -7.13 -2.10 -1.64
C GLY A 185 -6.78 -2.63 -0.25
N ALA A 186 -5.52 -2.55 0.17
CA ALA A 186 -5.11 -2.92 1.52
C ALA A 186 -5.71 -1.99 2.59
N LEU A 187 -5.75 -0.68 2.34
CA LEU A 187 -6.42 0.27 3.24
C LEU A 187 -7.91 -0.04 3.37
N ALA A 188 -8.59 -0.31 2.25
CA ALA A 188 -10.00 -0.68 2.23
C ALA A 188 -10.25 -1.99 3.00
N ALA A 189 -9.40 -3.00 2.80
CA ALA A 189 -9.47 -4.26 3.52
C ALA A 189 -9.40 -4.03 5.04
N VAL A 190 -8.35 -3.37 5.51
CA VAL A 190 -8.21 -3.05 6.95
C VAL A 190 -9.41 -2.24 7.44
N SER A 191 -9.90 -1.29 6.66
CA SER A 191 -11.00 -0.42 7.08
C SER A 191 -12.35 -1.13 7.19
N LEU A 192 -12.57 -2.17 6.37
CA LEU A 192 -13.83 -2.91 6.30
C LEU A 192 -13.83 -4.18 7.17
N THR A 193 -12.65 -4.69 7.54
CA THR A 193 -12.51 -5.95 8.27
C THR A 193 -11.84 -5.80 9.63
N ALA A 194 -11.45 -4.59 10.04
CA ALA A 194 -11.07 -4.32 11.42
C ALA A 194 -12.32 -4.42 12.30
N ALA A 195 -12.48 -5.56 12.97
CA ALA A 195 -13.46 -5.83 14.01
C ALA A 195 -12.79 -6.61 15.13
#